data_AF-A0A7L4PU33-F1
#
_entry.id   AF-A0A7L4PU33-F1
#
_cell.length_a   1.000
_cell.length_b   1.000
_cell.length_c   1.000
_cell.angle_alpha   90.00
_cell.angle_beta   90.00
_cell.angle_gamma   90.00
#
_symmetry.space_group_name_H-M   'P 1'
#
loop_
_entity.id
_entity.type
_entity.pdbx_description
1 polymer ?
#
loop_
_entity_poly.entity_id
_entity_poly.type
_entity_poly.pdbx_seq_one_letter_code
_entity_poly.pdbx_strand_id
1 'polypeptide(L)'
;STVNKKLKASKLEYVKVEIGMSQCPKCGDYFESSFFVGDVSLVGIYLTLDIFNAENTKHAENIAKAVVGKALKDVPFKTFEIKERVEKVRKKRR
;
A
#
# COMPACT_ATOMS: atom_id res chain seq x y z
N SER A 1 -15.95 -7.25 -9.45
CA SER A 1 -14.81 -7.32 -10.39
C SER A 1 -14.36 -8.77 -10.58
N THR A 2 -14.66 -9.36 -11.74
CA THR A 2 -14.32 -10.75 -12.12
C THR A 2 -12.80 -11.00 -12.15
N VAL A 3 -12.02 -9.94 -12.33
CA VAL A 3 -10.55 -9.92 -12.32
C VAL A 3 -9.99 -10.38 -10.96
N ASN A 4 -10.54 -9.88 -9.85
CA ASN A 4 -10.09 -10.25 -8.50
C ASN A 4 -10.33 -11.74 -8.19
N LYS A 5 -11.36 -12.35 -8.78
CA LYS A 5 -11.60 -13.80 -8.66
C LYS A 5 -10.63 -14.63 -9.50
N LYS A 6 -10.28 -14.17 -10.71
CA LYS A 6 -9.33 -14.88 -11.59
C LYS A 6 -7.92 -14.88 -11.01
N LEU A 7 -7.43 -13.75 -10.45
CA LEU A 7 -6.10 -13.70 -9.84
C LEU A 7 -5.93 -14.69 -8.66
N LYS A 8 -6.97 -14.86 -7.83
CA LYS A 8 -6.95 -15.84 -6.73
C LYS A 8 -6.79 -17.29 -7.20
N ALA A 9 -7.23 -17.60 -8.43
CA ALA A 9 -7.12 -18.94 -8.99
C ALA A 9 -5.73 -19.23 -9.60
N SER A 10 -4.98 -18.20 -9.98
CA SER A 10 -3.73 -18.33 -10.74
C SER A 10 -2.44 -18.21 -9.92
N LYS A 11 -2.51 -18.22 -8.57
CA LYS A 11 -1.35 -18.04 -7.66
C LYS A 11 -0.49 -16.79 -7.94
N LEU A 12 -1.05 -15.79 -8.63
CA LEU A 12 -0.34 -14.55 -8.94
C LEU A 12 -0.35 -13.64 -7.70
N GLU A 13 0.76 -12.94 -7.48
CA GLU A 13 0.88 -11.92 -6.46
C GLU A 13 -0.02 -10.73 -6.82
N TYR A 14 -0.86 -10.32 -5.87
CA TYR A 14 -1.74 -9.16 -6.02
C TYR A 14 -1.42 -8.14 -4.94
N VAL A 15 -1.21 -6.89 -5.36
CA VAL A 15 -0.91 -5.77 -4.48
C VAL A 15 -1.95 -4.68 -4.71
N LYS A 16 -2.66 -4.32 -3.64
CA LYS A 16 -3.54 -3.16 -3.62
C LYS A 16 -2.82 -2.00 -2.94
N VAL A 17 -2.85 -0.81 -3.52
CA VAL A 17 -2.18 0.39 -3.01
C VAL A 17 -3.21 1.47 -2.69
N GLU A 18 -3.11 2.09 -1.53
CA GLU A 18 -3.96 3.19 -1.08
C GLU A 18 -3.13 4.34 -0.48
N ILE A 19 -3.62 5.58 -0.61
CA ILE A 19 -2.98 6.77 -0.03
C ILE A 19 -3.34 6.86 1.45
N GLY A 20 -2.33 7.06 2.30
CA GLY A 20 -2.49 7.24 3.74
C GLY A 20 -2.67 8.71 4.16
N MET A 21 -2.86 8.93 5.46
CA MET A 21 -2.90 10.26 6.06
C MET A 21 -1.60 10.58 6.80
N SER A 22 -1.23 11.86 6.75
CA SER A 22 -0.08 12.44 7.45
C SER A 22 -0.57 13.36 8.57
N GLN A 23 0.16 13.43 9.67
CA GLN A 23 -0.15 14.35 10.76
C GLN A 23 0.79 15.56 10.72
N CYS A 24 0.23 16.77 10.79
CA CYS A 24 1.02 18.00 10.84
C CYS A 24 1.78 18.06 12.17
N PRO A 25 3.12 18.13 12.17
CA PRO A 25 3.89 18.18 13.40
C PRO A 25 3.70 19.49 14.19
N LYS A 26 3.10 20.52 13.57
CA LYS A 26 2.92 21.85 14.18
C LYS A 26 1.56 22.05 14.84
N CYS A 27 0.46 21.61 14.20
CA CYS A 27 -0.90 21.79 14.71
C CYS A 27 -1.59 20.47 15.11
N GLY A 28 -1.04 19.32 14.70
CA GLY A 28 -1.61 18.01 15.01
C GLY A 28 -2.74 17.56 14.07
N ASP A 29 -3.16 18.39 13.11
CA ASP A 29 -4.21 18.04 12.14
C ASP A 29 -3.75 16.95 11.17
N TYR A 30 -4.68 16.10 10.75
CA TYR A 30 -4.46 15.09 9.72
C TYR A 30 -4.76 15.65 8.33
N PHE A 31 -3.87 15.38 7.38
CA PHE A 31 -4.04 15.74 5.97
C PHE A 31 -3.74 14.55 5.06
N GLU A 32 -4.30 14.54 3.84
CA GLU A 32 -3.95 13.52 2.85
C GLU A 32 -2.47 13.62 2.48
N SER A 33 -1.77 12.49 2.49
CA SER A 33 -0.32 12.47 2.24
C SER A 33 0.05 12.80 0.78
N SER A 34 -0.93 13.02 -0.09
CA SER A 34 -0.74 13.73 -1.36
C SER A 34 -1.28 15.15 -1.19
N PHE A 35 -0.40 16.14 -0.99
CA PHE A 35 -0.79 17.54 -0.91
C PHE A 35 0.06 18.38 -1.87
N PHE A 36 -0.60 19.23 -2.66
CA PHE A 36 0.04 20.11 -3.64
C PHE A 36 -0.05 21.54 -3.12
N VAL A 37 1.08 22.14 -2.74
CA VAL A 37 1.12 23.50 -2.16
C VAL A 37 1.79 24.48 -3.11
N GLY A 38 1.00 25.12 -3.97
CA GLY A 38 1.50 26.16 -4.88
C GLY A 38 2.68 25.69 -5.75
N ASP A 39 3.69 26.55 -5.89
CA ASP A 39 4.89 26.29 -6.70
C ASP A 39 5.98 25.47 -5.98
N VAL A 40 5.73 25.00 -4.76
CA VAL A 40 6.70 24.24 -3.94
C VAL A 40 6.15 22.86 -3.58
N SER A 41 6.76 21.86 -4.20
CA SER A 41 6.43 20.43 -4.08
C SER A 41 6.90 19.83 -2.74
N LEU A 42 6.36 20.25 -1.60
CA LEU A 42 6.57 19.48 -0.37
C LEU A 42 5.63 18.27 -0.35
N VAL A 43 6.05 17.19 -1.02
CA VAL A 43 5.24 15.96 -1.16
C VAL A 43 5.79 14.88 -0.22
N GLY A 44 5.12 14.68 0.91
CA GLY A 44 5.37 13.55 1.81
C GLY A 44 4.26 12.51 1.70
N ILE A 45 4.48 11.41 0.97
CA ILE A 45 3.46 10.38 0.70
C ILE A 45 3.61 9.19 1.64
N TYR A 46 2.51 8.79 2.28
CA TYR A 46 2.35 7.49 2.91
C TYR A 46 1.54 6.57 2.01
N LEU A 47 2.10 5.41 1.67
CA LEU A 47 1.46 4.38 0.88
C LEU A 47 1.12 3.17 1.76
N THR A 48 -0.13 2.75 1.74
CA THR A 48 -0.58 1.50 2.36
C THR A 48 -0.67 0.43 1.29
N LEU A 49 -0.01 -0.71 1.50
CA LEU A 49 -0.01 -1.83 0.57
C LEU A 49 -0.66 -3.05 1.22
N ASP A 50 -1.73 -3.58 0.63
CA ASP A 50 -2.26 -4.90 0.96
C ASP A 50 -1.73 -5.93 -0.04
N ILE A 51 -0.97 -6.90 0.46
CA ILE A 51 -0.29 -7.92 -0.35
C ILE A 51 -0.95 -9.26 -0.08
N PHE A 52 -1.36 -9.92 -1.15
CA PHE A 52 -2.06 -11.20 -1.09
C PHE A 52 -1.19 -12.32 -1.67
N ASN A 53 -1.39 -13.53 -1.16
CA ASN A 53 -0.68 -14.75 -1.59
C ASN A 53 0.83 -14.75 -1.27
N ALA A 54 1.26 -14.04 -0.22
CA ALA A 54 2.63 -14.13 0.31
C ALA A 54 2.76 -15.31 1.28
N GLU A 55 3.95 -15.95 1.29
CA GLU A 55 4.23 -17.12 2.13
C GLU A 55 4.51 -16.76 3.60
N ASN A 56 5.09 -15.57 3.83
CA ASN A 56 5.42 -15.02 5.13
C ASN A 56 5.61 -13.50 5.00
N THR A 57 5.77 -12.80 6.13
CA THR A 57 5.98 -11.35 6.19
C THR A 57 7.18 -10.87 5.36
N LYS A 58 8.29 -11.62 5.35
CA LYS A 58 9.49 -11.28 4.59
C LYS A 58 9.25 -11.38 3.07
N HIS A 59 8.51 -12.40 2.63
CA HIS A 59 8.09 -12.52 1.24
C HIS A 59 7.17 -11.34 0.85
N ALA A 60 6.19 -11.01 1.69
CA ALA A 60 5.31 -9.87 1.46
C ALA A 60 6.11 -8.56 1.33
N GLU A 61 7.06 -8.31 2.24
CA GLU A 61 7.91 -7.12 2.20
C GLU A 61 8.72 -7.01 0.89
N ASN A 62 9.28 -8.12 0.41
CA ASN A 62 10.03 -8.16 -0.84
C ASN A 62 9.14 -7.81 -2.05
N ILE A 63 7.92 -8.34 -2.10
CA ILE A 63 6.93 -7.99 -3.14
C ILE A 63 6.62 -6.50 -3.08
N ALA A 64 6.37 -5.95 -1.88
CA ALA A 64 6.09 -4.53 -1.68
C ALA A 64 7.23 -3.65 -2.23
N LYS A 65 8.47 -3.96 -1.84
CA LYS A 65 9.67 -3.25 -2.28
C LYS A 65 9.88 -3.33 -3.78
N ALA A 66 9.65 -4.49 -4.39
CA ALA A 66 9.77 -4.65 -5.83
C ALA A 66 8.73 -3.82 -6.60
N VAL A 67 7.47 -3.83 -6.16
CA VAL A 67 6.39 -3.07 -6.81
C VAL A 67 6.60 -1.56 -6.66
N VAL A 68 6.84 -1.09 -5.43
CA VAL A 68 7.04 0.33 -5.14
C VAL A 68 8.34 0.82 -5.78
N GLY A 69 9.45 0.09 -5.65
CA GLY A 69 10.74 0.47 -6.22
C GLY A 69 10.73 0.53 -7.75
N LYS A 70 9.92 -0.31 -8.42
CA LYS A 70 9.74 -0.22 -9.87
C LYS A 70 9.03 1.08 -10.28
N ALA A 71 8.09 1.56 -9.47
CA ALA A 71 7.34 2.79 -9.72
C ALA A 71 8.08 4.06 -9.26
N LEU A 72 8.81 3.99 -8.14
CA LEU A 72 9.48 5.10 -7.47
C LEU A 72 11.02 4.94 -7.56
N LYS A 73 11.57 4.92 -8.77
CA LYS A 73 13.01 4.65 -8.98
C LYS A 73 13.93 5.70 -8.36
N ASP A 74 13.56 6.97 -8.48
CA ASP A 74 14.40 8.11 -8.09
C ASP A 74 13.88 8.83 -6.84
N VAL A 75 12.87 8.25 -6.16
CA VAL A 75 12.26 8.81 -4.96
C VAL A 75 12.67 7.96 -3.76
N PRO A 76 13.36 8.52 -2.75
CA PRO A 76 13.72 7.77 -1.56
C PRO A 76 12.45 7.45 -0.74
N PHE A 77 12.34 6.21 -0.28
CA PHE A 77 11.25 5.76 0.60
C PHE A 77 11.77 4.82 1.68
N LYS A 78 10.99 4.65 2.75
CA LYS A 78 11.28 3.73 3.85
C LYS A 78 10.03 2.96 4.25
N THR A 79 10.21 1.71 4.66
CA THR A 79 9.14 0.93 5.29
C THR A 79 8.79 1.58 6.63
N PHE A 80 7.50 1.84 6.87
CA PHE A 80 7.03 2.41 8.13
C PHE A 80 6.56 1.32 9.10
N GLU A 81 5.68 0.44 8.64
CA GLU A 81 5.10 -0.63 9.45
C GLU A 81 4.67 -1.81 8.57
N ILE A 82 4.77 -3.03 9.10
CA ILE A 82 4.26 -4.25 8.46
C ILE A 82 3.33 -4.95 9.46
N LYS A 83 2.11 -5.26 9.03
CA LYS A 83 1.09 -5.94 9.84
C LYS A 83 0.49 -7.10 9.05
N GLU A 84 0.38 -8.27 9.68
CA GLU A 84 -0.42 -9.36 9.13
C GLU A 84 -1.91 -9.05 9.29
N ARG A 85 -2.65 -9.07 8.19
CA ARG A 85 -4.10 -8.84 8.19
C ARG A 85 -4.84 -10.15 7.93
N VAL A 86 -5.56 -10.64 8.94
CA VAL A 86 -6.46 -11.79 8.77
C VAL A 86 -7.79 -11.27 8.22
N GLU A 87 -7.96 -11.31 6.90
CA GLU A 87 -9.21 -10.88 6.27
C GLU A 87 -10.28 -11.97 6.43
N LYS A 88 -11.33 -11.70 7.22
CA LYS A 88 -12.52 -12.56 7.28
C LYS A 88 -13.27 -12.45 5.96
N VAL A 89 -13.01 -13.36 5.02
CA VAL A 89 -13.78 -13.46 3.77
C VAL A 89 -15.24 -13.75 4.12
N ARG A 90 -16.10 -12.73 4.07
CA ARG A 90 -17.55 -12.91 4.12
C ARG A 90 -17.94 -13.79 2.93
N LYS A 91 -18.21 -15.08 3.17
CA LYS A 91 -18.86 -15.96 2.19
C LYS A 91 -20.21 -15.31 1.86
N LYS A 92 -20.32 -14.72 0.69
CA LYS A 92 -21.63 -14.32 0.14
C LYS A 92 -22.42 -15.62 0.00
N ARG A 93 -23.42 -15.82 0.89
CA ARG A 93 -24.39 -16.90 0.73
C ARG A 93 -25.04 -16.70 -0.65
N ARG A 94 -25.13 -17.82 -1.38
CA ARG A 94 -25.65 -17.92 -2.74
C ARG A 94 -26.98 -17.20 -2.88
#